data_AF-A0AAV8YT59-F1
#
_entry.id   AF-A0AAV8YT59-F1
#
_cell.length_a   1.000
_cell.length_b   1.000
_cell.length_c   1.000
_cell.angle_alpha   90.00
_cell.angle_beta   90.00
_cell.angle_gamma   90.00
#
_symmetry.space_group_name_H-M   'P 1'
#
loop_
_entity.id
_entity.type
_entity.pdbx_description
1 polymer ?
#
loop_
_entity_poly.entity_id
_entity_poly.type
_entity_poly.pdbx_seq_one_letter_code
_entity_poly.pdbx_strand_id
1 'polypeptide(L)' 'MDTGYKLITPDELKENQEADPDYLFDLIVDCSGYPPAIENSVKLLQRGGKLCCFGVAPPHGEIK' A
#
# COMPACT_ATOMS: atom_id res chain seq x y z
N MET A 1 6.21 12.58 -17.74
CA MET A 1 7.06 13.09 -16.64
C MET A 1 8.12 12.04 -16.38
N ASP A 2 9.40 12.40 -16.36
CA ASP A 2 10.51 11.49 -16.07
C ASP A 2 10.90 11.65 -14.59
N THR A 3 10.07 11.08 -13.71
CA THR A 3 10.22 11.24 -12.27
C THR A 3 11.14 10.17 -11.65
N GLY A 4 11.56 9.17 -12.44
CA GLY A 4 12.26 7.98 -11.92
C GLY A 4 11.35 7.03 -11.12
N TYR A 5 10.04 7.26 -11.06
CA TYR A 5 9.07 6.42 -10.37
C TYR A 5 8.13 5.73 -11.34
N LYS A 6 7.84 4.45 -11.07
CA LYS A 6 6.82 3.69 -11.80
C LYS A 6 5.46 3.94 -11.15
N LEU A 7 4.55 4.57 -11.89
CA LEU A 7 3.14 4.62 -11.53
C LEU A 7 2.49 3.29 -11.93
N ILE A 8 1.77 2.68 -10.98
CA ILE A 8 1.00 1.47 -11.21
C ILE A 8 -0.43 1.67 -10.70
N THR A 9 -1.36 0.96 -11.33
CA THR A 9 -2.74 0.86 -10.92
C THR A 9 -2.91 -0.20 -9.82
N PRO A 10 -4.03 -0.15 -9.07
CA PRO A 10 -4.33 -1.18 -8.08
C PRO A 10 -4.42 -2.61 -8.65
N ASP A 11 -4.82 -2.76 -9.91
CA ASP A 11 -4.92 -4.09 -10.53
C ASP A 11 -3.54 -4.61 -10.96
N GLU A 12 -2.68 -3.77 -11.53
CA GLU A 12 -1.27 -4.12 -11.78
C GLU A 12 -0.54 -4.47 -10.48
N LEU A 13 -0.84 -3.79 -9.37
CA LEU A 13 -0.26 -4.11 -8.06
C LEU A 13 -0.65 -5.53 -7.60
N LYS A 14 -1.92 -5.94 -7.78
CA LYS A 14 -2.38 -7.29 -7.45
C LYS A 14 -1.72 -8.33 -8.34
N GLU A 15 -1.66 -8.08 -9.65
CA GLU A 15 -1.00 -8.98 -10.60
C GLU A 15 0.48 -9.23 -10.21
N ASN A 16 1.19 -8.18 -9.76
CA ASN A 16 2.56 -8.34 -9.29
C ASN A 16 2.65 -9.20 -8.01
N GLN A 17 1.71 -9.06 -7.07
CA GLN A 17 1.66 -9.92 -5.87
C GLN A 17 1.29 -11.37 -6.19
N GLU A 18 0.43 -11.59 -7.20
CA GLU A 18 0.06 -12.95 -7.63
C GLU A 18 1.21 -13.63 -8.38
N ALA A 19 1.99 -12.86 -9.16
CA ALA A 19 3.16 -13.35 -9.87
C ALA A 19 4.35 -13.61 -8.95
N ASP A 20 4.50 -12.81 -7.89
CA ASP A 20 5.59 -12.94 -6.90
C ASP A 20 5.04 -12.78 -5.47
N PRO A 21 4.98 -13.88 -4.68
CA PRO A 21 4.49 -13.83 -3.31
C PRO A 21 5.40 -13.02 -2.36
N ASP A 22 6.65 -12.75 -2.75
CA ASP A 22 7.59 -11.91 -2.01
C ASP A 22 7.63 -10.46 -2.52
N TYR A 23 6.65 -10.06 -3.35
CA TYR A 23 6.48 -8.68 -3.83
C TYR A 23 6.04 -7.74 -2.70
N LEU A 24 7.01 -7.36 -1.87
CA LEU A 24 6.86 -6.57 -0.66
C LEU A 24 7.70 -5.30 -0.73
N PHE A 25 7.35 -4.33 0.11
CA PHE A 25 7.98 -3.01 0.15
C PHE A 25 8.57 -2.70 1.54
N ASP A 26 9.71 -2.02 1.56
CA ASP A 26 10.34 -1.55 2.81
C ASP A 26 9.63 -0.31 3.41
N LEU A 27 9.02 0.50 2.55
CA LEU A 27 8.34 1.73 2.91
C LEU A 27 7.04 1.87 2.12
N ILE A 28 5.94 2.10 2.83
CA ILE A 28 4.66 2.44 2.24
C ILE A 28 4.19 3.77 2.83
N VAL A 29 3.72 4.66 1.97
CA VAL A 29 3.21 5.98 2.32
C VAL A 29 1.74 6.02 1.93
N ASP A 30 0.85 5.93 2.92
CA ASP A 30 -0.59 6.13 2.68
C ASP A 30 -0.91 7.61 2.78
N CYS A 31 -1.38 8.18 1.68
CA CYS A 31 -1.90 9.54 1.61
C CYS A 31 -3.42 9.58 1.46
N SER A 32 -4.09 8.42 1.46
CA SER A 32 -5.51 8.32 1.12
C SER A 32 -6.43 8.48 2.33
N GLY A 33 -6.04 7.94 3.49
CA GLY A 33 -6.95 7.81 4.63
C GLY A 33 -8.08 6.81 4.38
N TYR A 34 -7.99 5.98 3.33
CA TYR A 34 -9.01 4.99 3.02
C TYR A 34 -8.71 3.68 3.78
N PRO A 35 -9.59 3.22 4.70
CA PRO A 35 -9.27 2.08 5.56
C PRO A 35 -8.81 0.82 4.80
N PRO A 36 -9.48 0.39 3.70
CA PRO A 36 -9.01 -0.77 2.92
C PRO A 36 -7.62 -0.60 2.29
N ALA A 37 -7.22 0.62 1.92
CA ALA A 37 -5.87 0.88 1.40
C ALA A 37 -4.81 0.77 2.51
N ILE A 38 -5.14 1.25 3.71
CA ILE A 38 -4.26 1.14 4.89
C ILE A 38 -4.07 -0.32 5.27
N GLU A 39 -5.12 -1.14 5.29
CA GLU A 39 -4.97 -2.58 5.56
C GLU A 39 -4.16 -3.28 4.47
N ASN A 40 -4.43 -2.99 3.20
CA ASN A 40 -3.66 -3.60 2.12
C ASN A 40 -2.17 -3.23 2.20
N SER A 41 -1.86 -2.00 2.64
CA SER A 41 -0.49 -1.56 2.89
C SER A 41 0.23 -2.46 3.90
N VAL A 42 -0.46 -2.97 4.92
CA VAL A 42 0.15 -3.88 5.90
C VAL A 42 0.54 -5.22 5.26
N LYS A 43 -0.28 -5.74 4.33
CA LYS A 43 -0.02 -7.01 3.62
C LYS A 43 1.17 -6.91 2.65
N LEU A 44 1.42 -5.71 2.15
CA LEU A 44 2.47 -5.38 1.21
C LEU A 44 3.80 -5.02 1.88
N LEU A 45 3.85 -4.98 3.21
CA LEU A 45 5.03 -4.52 3.94
C LEU A 45 5.99 -5.68 4.22
N GLN A 46 7.27 -5.49 3.89
CA GLN A 46 8.33 -6.41 4.28
C GLN A 46 8.49 -6.43 5.81
N ARG A 47 8.93 -7.57 6.37
CA ARG A 47 9.29 -7.67 7.78
C ARG A 47 10.32 -6.60 8.15
N GLY A 48 9.98 -5.76 9.13
CA GLY A 48 10.82 -4.64 9.56
C GLY A 48 10.64 -3.34 8.76
N GLY A 49 9.77 -3.34 7.75
CA GLY A 49 9.41 -2.17 6.96
C GLY A 49 8.62 -1.13 7.76
N LYS A 50 8.34 0.01 7.11
CA LYS A 50 7.63 1.16 7.71
C LYS A 50 6.37 1.51 6.92
N LEU A 51 5.27 1.69 7.64
CA LEU A 51 4.03 2.28 7.13
C LEU A 51 3.91 3.72 7.66
N CYS A 52 3.84 4.69 6.75
CA CYS A 52 3.65 6.10 7.05
C CYS A 52 2.26 6.55 6.64
N CYS A 53 1.36 6.76 7.60
CA CYS A 53 0.02 7.28 7.35
C CYS A 53 0.03 8.81 7.39
N PHE A 54 -0.07 9.45 6.23
CA PHE A 54 -0.32 10.88 6.08
C PHE A 54 -1.80 11.17 5.81
N GLY A 55 -2.51 10.23 5.19
CA GLY A 55 -3.96 10.26 5.07
C GLY A 55 -4.63 9.95 6.42
N VAL A 56 -5.71 10.68 6.75
CA VAL A 56 -6.44 10.48 8.00
C VAL A 56 -7.67 9.63 7.75
N ALA A 57 -7.68 8.42 8.31
CA ALA A 57 -8.85 7.56 8.25
C ALA A 57 -10.01 8.12 9.10
N PRO A 58 -11.27 7.87 8.72
CA PRO A 58 -12.41 8.18 9.56
C PRO A 58 -12.26 7.52 10.94
N PRO A 59 -12.62 8.20 12.04
CA PRO A 59 -12.41 7.70 13.40
C PRO A 59 -13.15 6.40 13.73
N HIS A 60 -14.17 6.06 12.94
CA HIS A 60 -14.95 4.82 13.03
C HIS A 60 -14.91 4.05 11.70
N GLY A 61 -13.86 4.26 10.90
CA GLY A 61 -13.64 3.51 9.68
C GLY A 61 -13.28 2.07 10.00
N GLU A 62 -14.09 1.13 9.54
CA GLU A 62 -13.88 -0.30 9.74
C GLU A 62 -13.82 -1.02 8.39
N ILE A 63 -13.07 -2.11 8.36
CA ILE A 63 -12.99 -3.02 7.23
C ILE A 63 -13.74 -4.27 7.67
N LYS A 64 -14.74 -4.66 6.89
CA LYS A 64 -15.65 -5.78 7.20
C LYS A 64 -15.18 -7.07 6.57
#